data_AF-A0A1H4R2X3-F1
#
_entry.id   AF-A0A1H4R2X3-F1
#
_cell.length_a   1.000
_cell.length_b   1.000
_cell.length_c   1.000
_cell.angle_alpha   90.00
_cell.angle_beta   90.00
_cell.angle_gamma   90.00
#
_symmetry.space_group_name_H-M   'P 1'
#
loop_
_entity.id
_entity.type
_entity.pdbx_description
1 polymer ?
#
loop_
_entity_poly.entity_id
_entity_poly.type
_entity_poly.pdbx_seq_one_letter_code
_entity_poly.pdbx_strand_id
1 'polypeptide(L)'
;MILGAMAEDSGAAQADVFLGRLREEIETVSQNIESAQALVSKAQRAGRRGLTERLRAEVAVLRGELYEAHCPVDALVFRFPAVLAREESALD
;
A
#
# COMPACT_ATOMS: atom_id res chain seq x y z
N MET A 1 32.75 -0.36 -18.55
CA MET A 1 31.40 -0.84 -18.23
C MET A 1 30.53 0.33 -17.78
N ILE A 2 30.05 1.18 -18.70
CA ILE A 2 29.26 2.38 -18.35
C ILE A 2 27.75 2.16 -18.61
N LEU A 3 27.42 1.32 -19.59
CA LEU A 3 26.03 0.96 -19.92
C LEU A 3 25.29 0.20 -18.81
N GLY A 4 25.98 -0.60 -18.00
CA GLY A 4 25.38 -1.31 -16.86
C GLY A 4 24.94 -0.36 -15.74
N ALA A 5 25.83 0.58 -15.37
CA ALA A 5 25.56 1.55 -14.31
C ALA A 5 24.42 2.52 -14.65
N MET A 6 24.33 3.00 -15.91
CA MET A 6 23.23 3.90 -16.31
C MET A 6 21.88 3.17 -16.42
N ALA A 7 21.87 1.90 -16.81
CA ALA A 7 20.64 1.10 -16.85
C ALA A 7 20.14 0.76 -15.43
N GLU A 8 21.05 0.49 -14.50
CA GLU A 8 20.71 0.29 -13.08
C GLU A 8 20.21 1.58 -12.41
N ASP A 9 20.80 2.74 -12.71
CA ASP A 9 20.36 4.05 -12.22
C ASP A 9 18.97 4.44 -12.77
N SER A 10 18.72 4.18 -14.06
CA SER A 10 17.40 4.38 -14.66
C SER A 10 16.34 3.42 -14.09
N GLY A 11 16.70 2.18 -13.80
CA GLY A 11 15.83 1.20 -13.16
C GLY A 11 15.45 1.59 -11.73
N ALA A 12 16.41 2.10 -10.95
CA ALA A 12 16.16 2.61 -9.61
C ALA A 12 15.24 3.84 -9.61
N ALA A 13 15.43 4.78 -10.56
CA ALA A 13 14.56 5.95 -10.69
C ALA A 13 13.11 5.57 -11.06
N GLN A 14 12.91 4.55 -11.89
CA GLN A 14 11.57 4.05 -12.21
C GLN A 14 10.94 3.31 -11.04
N ALA A 15 11.72 2.52 -10.31
CA ALA A 15 11.26 1.82 -9.11
C ALA A 15 10.79 2.81 -8.04
N ASP A 16 11.49 3.94 -7.88
CA ASP A 16 11.13 5.02 -6.97
C ASP A 16 9.76 5.65 -7.29
N VAL A 17 9.54 6.04 -8.56
CA VAL A 17 8.24 6.57 -9.01
C VAL A 17 7.11 5.56 -8.80
N PHE A 18 7.36 4.29 -9.09
CA PHE A 18 6.35 3.25 -8.92
C PHE A 18 6.08 2.95 -7.43
N LEU A 19 7.10 2.97 -6.58
CA LEU A 19 6.97 2.85 -5.14
C LEU A 19 6.13 3.99 -4.56
N GLY A 20 6.33 5.23 -5.01
CA GLY A 20 5.51 6.38 -4.61
C GLY A 20 4.01 6.14 -4.88
N ARG A 21 3.66 5.62 -6.06
CA ARG A 21 2.26 5.29 -6.39
C ARG A 21 1.69 4.17 -5.53
N LEU A 22 2.48 3.12 -5.27
CA LEU A 22 2.05 2.01 -4.40
C LEU A 22 1.81 2.50 -2.97
N ARG A 23 2.61 3.46 -2.47
CA ARG A 23 2.39 4.08 -1.16
C ARG A 23 1.07 4.84 -1.11
N GLU A 24 0.75 5.64 -2.13
CA GLU A 24 -0.54 6.35 -2.23
C GLU A 24 -1.73 5.37 -2.25
N GLU A 25 -1.59 4.24 -2.95
CA GLU A 25 -2.60 3.18 -2.99
C GLU A 25 -2.77 2.51 -1.62
N ILE A 26 -1.66 2.14 -0.96
CA ILE A 26 -1.65 1.58 0.40
C ILE A 26 -2.34 2.52 1.39
N GLU A 27 -2.03 3.82 1.34
CA GLU A 27 -2.64 4.83 2.19
C GLU A 27 -4.15 4.93 1.93
N THR A 28 -4.55 4.97 0.65
CA THR A 28 -5.96 5.02 0.24
C THR A 28 -6.74 3.81 0.75
N VAL A 29 -6.23 2.59 0.54
CA VAL A 29 -6.88 1.36 0.99
C VAL A 29 -6.93 1.30 2.52
N SER A 30 -5.88 1.74 3.21
CA SER A 30 -5.86 1.83 4.67
C SER A 30 -6.95 2.76 5.19
N GLN A 31 -7.11 3.94 4.60
CA GLN A 31 -8.16 4.89 4.98
C GLN A 31 -9.57 4.35 4.72
N ASN A 32 -9.74 3.58 3.64
CA ASN A 32 -11.01 2.90 3.33
C ASN A 32 -11.33 1.82 4.36
N ILE A 33 -10.33 1.05 4.81
CA ILE A 33 -10.49 0.06 5.87
C ILE A 33 -10.96 0.73 7.17
N GLU A 34 -10.32 1.83 7.59
CA GLU A 34 -10.71 2.57 8.79
C GLU A 34 -12.15 3.08 8.69
N SER A 35 -12.51 3.66 7.54
CA SER A 35 -13.86 4.16 7.28
C SER A 35 -14.91 3.04 7.34
N ALA A 36 -14.63 1.90 6.70
CA ALA A 36 -15.51 0.74 6.71
C ALA A 36 -15.64 0.15 8.14
N GLN A 37 -14.56 0.09 8.92
CA GLN A 37 -14.61 -0.34 10.32
C GLN A 37 -15.44 0.62 11.21
N ALA A 38 -15.36 1.93 10.98
CA ALA A 38 -16.22 2.90 11.66
C ALA A 38 -17.70 2.66 11.33
N LEU A 39 -18.02 2.34 10.07
CA LEU A 39 -19.38 1.99 9.64
C LEU A 39 -19.85 0.67 10.26
N VAL A 40 -19.01 -0.36 10.34
CA VAL A 40 -19.29 -1.61 11.06
C VAL A 40 -19.69 -1.30 12.50
N SER A 41 -18.89 -0.50 13.20
CA SER A 41 -19.12 -0.13 14.60
C SER A 41 -20.42 0.67 14.78
N LYS A 42 -20.80 1.50 13.81
CA LYS A 42 -22.09 2.22 13.80
C LYS A 42 -23.27 1.28 13.55
N ALA A 43 -23.15 0.35 12.59
CA ALA A 43 -24.19 -0.62 12.26
C ALA A 43 -24.47 -1.60 13.41
N GLN A 44 -23.42 -2.03 14.11
CA GLN A 44 -23.52 -2.86 15.31
C GLN A 44 -24.28 -2.16 16.44
N ARG A 45 -23.92 -0.91 16.75
CA ARG A 45 -24.61 -0.09 17.75
C ARG A 45 -26.10 0.11 17.42
N ALA A 46 -26.44 0.17 16.14
CA ALA A 46 -27.81 0.27 15.65
C ALA A 46 -28.55 -1.09 15.53
N GLY A 47 -27.92 -2.21 15.92
CA GLY A 47 -28.54 -3.55 15.85
C GLY A 47 -28.75 -4.09 14.42
N ARG A 48 -28.14 -3.46 13.40
CA ARG A 48 -28.32 -3.84 11.99
C ARG A 48 -27.43 -5.01 11.60
N ARG A 49 -27.81 -6.24 12.00
CA ARG A 49 -27.01 -7.47 11.76
C ARG A 49 -26.64 -7.68 10.29
N GLY A 50 -27.61 -7.62 9.37
CA GLY A 50 -27.35 -7.84 7.94
C GLY A 50 -26.38 -6.82 7.33
N LEU A 51 -26.48 -5.55 7.73
CA LEU A 51 -25.51 -4.53 7.30
C LEU A 51 -24.13 -4.78 7.92
N THR A 52 -24.08 -5.17 9.19
CA THR A 52 -22.83 -5.45 9.90
C THR A 52 -22.03 -6.55 9.19
N GLU A 53 -22.68 -7.66 8.83
CA GLU A 53 -22.01 -8.76 8.14
C GLU A 53 -21.52 -8.35 6.75
N ARG A 54 -22.33 -7.59 6.00
CA ARG A 54 -21.90 -7.05 4.69
C ARG A 54 -20.66 -6.16 4.81
N LEU A 55 -20.66 -5.21 5.74
CA LEU A 55 -19.52 -4.30 5.95
C LEU A 55 -18.28 -5.04 6.46
N ARG A 56 -18.45 -6.11 7.26
CA ARG A 56 -17.33 -6.97 7.67
C ARG A 56 -16.70 -7.71 6.49
N ALA A 57 -17.52 -8.21 5.57
CA ALA A 57 -17.02 -8.83 4.34
C ALA A 57 -16.25 -7.82 3.48
N GLU A 58 -16.75 -6.60 3.36
CA GLU A 58 -16.05 -5.49 2.67
C GLU A 58 -14.70 -5.17 3.31
N VAL A 59 -14.63 -5.07 4.65
CA VAL A 59 -13.34 -4.91 5.37
C VAL A 59 -12.37 -6.08 5.09
N ALA A 60 -12.88 -7.31 4.97
CA ALA A 60 -12.04 -8.46 4.66
C ALA A 60 -11.46 -8.39 3.23
N VAL A 61 -12.25 -7.94 2.26
CA VAL A 61 -11.80 -7.71 0.88
C VAL A 61 -10.72 -6.62 0.85
N LEU A 62 -10.97 -5.47 1.47
CA LEU A 62 -10.01 -4.37 1.51
C LEU A 62 -8.68 -4.77 2.18
N ARG A 63 -8.72 -5.64 3.20
CA ARG A 63 -7.49 -6.20 3.80
C ARG A 63 -6.72 -7.10 2.84
N GLY A 64 -7.42 -7.83 1.98
CA GLY A 64 -6.80 -8.59 0.89
C GLY A 64 -6.13 -7.68 -0.12
N GLU A 65 -6.82 -6.63 -0.56
CA GLU A 65 -6.27 -5.61 -1.47
C GLU A 65 -5.03 -4.92 -0.88
N LEU A 66 -5.07 -4.55 0.41
CA LEU A 66 -3.93 -3.97 1.10
C LEU A 66 -2.71 -4.92 1.11
N TYR A 67 -2.95 -6.20 1.38
CA TYR A 67 -1.89 -7.21 1.35
C TYR A 67 -1.29 -7.35 -0.06
N GLU A 68 -2.13 -7.37 -1.09
CA GLU A 68 -1.70 -7.44 -2.49
C GLU A 68 -0.90 -6.20 -2.90
N ALA A 69 -1.26 -5.01 -2.41
CA ALA A 69 -0.53 -3.77 -2.65
C ALA A 69 0.85 -3.72 -1.98
N HIS A 70 1.03 -4.41 -0.85
CA HIS A 70 2.33 -4.54 -0.18
C HIS A 70 3.30 -5.50 -0.91
N CYS A 71 2.80 -6.54 -1.55
CA CYS A 71 3.62 -7.52 -2.27
C CYS A 71 4.59 -6.90 -3.31
N PRO A 72 4.16 -5.97 -4.20
CA PRO A 72 5.07 -5.33 -5.14
C PRO A 72 6.04 -4.36 -4.45
N VAL A 73 5.68 -3.76 -3.31
CA VAL A 73 6.60 -2.95 -2.51
C VAL A 73 7.77 -3.81 -2.03
N ASP A 74 7.49 -4.96 -1.44
CA ASP A 74 8.52 -5.88 -0.96
C ASP A 74 9.44 -6.35 -2.11
N ALA A 75 8.85 -6.66 -3.26
CA ALA A 75 9.61 -7.06 -4.44
C ALA A 75 10.52 -5.94 -5.00
N LEU A 76 10.03 -4.70 -5.03
CA LEU A 76 10.80 -3.54 -5.48
C LEU A 76 11.94 -3.21 -4.52
N VAL A 77 11.67 -3.22 -3.21
CA VAL A 77 12.68 -3.00 -2.17
C VAL A 77 13.77 -4.06 -2.23
N PHE A 78 13.39 -5.33 -2.41
CA PHE A 78 14.35 -6.42 -2.56
C PHE A 78 15.23 -6.24 -3.80
N ARG A 79 14.64 -5.79 -4.91
CA ARG A 79 15.36 -5.63 -6.19
C ARG A 79 16.23 -4.36 -6.24
N PHE A 80 15.78 -3.28 -5.60
CA PHE A 80 16.39 -1.96 -5.63
C PHE A 80 16.51 -1.37 -4.21
N PRO A 81 17.39 -1.92 -3.36
CA PRO A 81 17.51 -1.50 -1.96
C PRO A 81 17.92 -0.02 -1.81
N ALA A 82 18.60 0.54 -2.82
CA ALA A 82 18.99 1.95 -2.85
C ALA A 82 17.80 2.93 -2.86
N VAL A 83 16.60 2.48 -3.26
CA VAL A 83 15.40 3.33 -3.22
C VAL A 83 15.01 3.67 -1.78
N LEU A 84 15.13 2.74 -0.83
CA LEU A 84 14.88 3.02 0.59
C LEU A 84 15.91 3.97 1.19
N ALA A 85 17.20 3.78 0.87
CA ALA A 85 18.27 4.63 1.39
C ALA A 85 18.16 6.08 0.93
N ARG A 86 17.61 6.31 -0.28
CA ARG A 86 17.39 7.65 -0.83
C ARG A 86 16.25 8.39 -0.14
N GLU A 87 15.22 7.66 0.30
CA GLU A 87 14.10 8.22 1.04
C GLU A 87 14.50 8.61 2.47
N GLU A 88 15.29 7.79 3.17
CA GLU A 88 15.80 8.14 4.51
C GLU A 88 16.63 9.43 4.48
N SER A 89 17.46 9.64 3.45
CA SER A 89 18.22 10.88 3.27
C SER A 89 17.39 12.09 2.80
N ALA A 90 16.15 11.91 2.32
CA ALA A 90 15.28 13.01 1.90
C ALA A 90 14.42 13.58 3.05
N LEU A 91 14.41 12.89 4.19
CA LEU A 91 13.65 13.26 5.40
C LEU A 91 14.53 13.96 6.47
N ASP A 92 15.85 14.05 6.26
CA ASP A 92 16.83 14.84 7.02
C ASP A 92 17.03 16.25 6.43
#